data_AF-A0A7C4RJJ3-F1
#
_entry.id   AF-A0A7C4RJJ3-F1
#
_cell.length_a   1.000
_cell.length_b   1.000
_cell.length_c   1.000
_cell.angle_alpha   90.00
_cell.angle_beta   90.00
_cell.angle_gamma   90.00
#
_symmetry.space_group_name_H-M   'P 1'
#
loop_
_entity.id
_entity.type
_entity.pdbx_description
1 polymer ?
#
loop_
_entity_poly.entity_id
_entity_poly.type
_entity_poly.pdbx_seq_one_letter_code
_entity_poly.pdbx_strand_id
1 'polypeptide(L)'
;EDYIPSSNVEAEATIKIIGRRILKNSTIYTDNFKSYLGLSRLSYIHEYVNHSEREWVRGECHINNCENRASILRPWLSIHRGICRDNLKLYLAAFKRCRRSRNTNPIQAIIEIIKTIHIITATTFLVKSELINIFLSFFNRCYFSSNLLQFHLSYYYSDVEKQLFPYKRNIQTFISIVLVAF
;
A
#
# COMPACT_ATOMS: atom_id res chain seq x y z
N GLU A 1 1.54 4.82 -8.93
CA GLU A 1 1.55 5.56 -7.65
C GLU A 1 1.12 4.64 -6.53
N ASP A 2 1.95 4.46 -5.52
CA ASP A 2 1.67 3.58 -4.39
C ASP A 2 2.16 4.24 -3.10
N TYR A 3 1.36 4.16 -2.03
CA TYR A 3 1.70 4.73 -0.73
C TYR A 3 1.83 3.59 0.27
N ILE A 4 2.92 3.59 1.02
CA ILE A 4 3.28 2.47 1.90
C ILE A 4 3.54 3.07 3.27
N PRO A 5 2.65 2.86 4.24
CA PRO A 5 2.93 3.28 5.61
C PRO A 5 4.03 2.40 6.19
N SER A 6 4.95 3.04 6.90
CA SER A 6 6.01 2.38 7.67
C SER A 6 5.86 2.78 9.13
N SER A 7 6.17 1.85 10.04
CA SER A 7 6.15 2.12 11.49
C SER A 7 7.35 2.92 11.96
N ASN A 8 8.43 2.96 11.18
CA ASN A 8 9.62 3.76 11.42
C ASN A 8 10.30 4.15 10.09
N VAL A 9 11.33 4.98 10.20
CA VAL A 9 12.11 5.49 9.05
C VAL A 9 13.50 4.88 8.96
N GLU A 10 13.76 3.81 9.70
CA GLU A 10 15.10 3.23 9.74
C GLU A 10 15.47 2.58 8.41
N ALA A 11 16.79 2.49 8.17
CA ALA A 11 17.33 1.93 6.94
C ALA A 11 16.80 0.51 6.69
N GLU A 12 16.72 -0.33 7.73
CA GLU A 12 16.24 -1.71 7.62
C GLU A 12 14.79 -1.77 7.10
N ALA A 13 13.89 -0.97 7.67
CA ALA A 13 12.49 -0.94 7.22
C ALA A 13 12.37 -0.43 5.78
N THR A 14 13.13 0.61 5.45
CA THR A 14 13.20 1.21 4.11
C THR A 14 13.68 0.19 3.07
N ILE A 15 14.80 -0.47 3.35
CA ILE A 15 15.39 -1.51 2.49
C ILE A 15 14.43 -2.69 2.30
N LYS A 16 13.75 -3.14 3.36
CA LYS A 16 12.78 -4.23 3.28
C LYS A 16 11.57 -3.86 2.42
N ILE A 17 11.09 -2.62 2.52
CA ILE A 17 10.01 -2.09 1.69
C ILE A 17 10.43 -2.04 0.22
N ILE A 18 11.62 -1.52 -0.06
CA ILE A 18 12.19 -1.41 -1.41
C ILE A 18 12.41 -2.80 -2.01
N GLY A 19 13.06 -3.71 -1.29
CA GLY A 19 13.36 -5.09 -1.73
C GLY A 19 12.15 -5.92 -2.11
N ARG A 20 11.00 -5.67 -1.48
CA ARG A 20 9.74 -6.36 -1.77
C ARG A 20 9.05 -5.84 -3.03
N ARG A 21 9.29 -4.59 -3.42
CA ARG A 21 8.47 -3.89 -4.44
C ARG A 21 9.24 -3.46 -5.68
N ILE A 22 10.52 -3.19 -5.54
CA ILE A 22 11.40 -2.68 -6.59
C ILE A 22 12.33 -3.80 -7.04
N LEU A 23 12.36 -4.04 -8.35
CA LEU A 23 13.31 -4.98 -8.93
C LEU A 23 14.75 -4.51 -8.75
N LYS A 24 15.67 -5.47 -8.56
CA LYS A 24 17.10 -5.19 -8.58
C LYS A 24 17.51 -4.53 -9.90
N ASN A 25 18.58 -3.75 -9.86
CA ASN A 25 19.11 -2.94 -10.95
C ASN A 25 18.20 -1.78 -11.39
N SER A 26 17.12 -1.49 -10.66
CA SER A 26 16.32 -0.28 -10.90
C SER A 26 17.05 0.96 -10.37
N THR A 27 16.82 2.10 -11.04
CA THR A 27 17.25 3.41 -10.54
C THR A 27 16.26 3.94 -9.50
N ILE A 28 16.76 4.37 -8.35
CA ILE A 28 16.00 4.94 -7.24
C ILE A 28 16.49 6.37 -7.02
N TYR A 29 15.55 7.33 -7.07
CA TYR A 29 15.78 8.73 -6.77
C TYR A 29 15.23 9.09 -5.39
N THR A 30 16.06 9.66 -4.51
CA THR A 30 15.66 10.07 -3.15
C THR A 30 16.22 11.44 -2.77
N ASP A 31 15.86 11.93 -1.59
CA ASP A 31 16.65 12.96 -0.91
C ASP A 31 17.92 12.31 -0.29
N ASN A 32 18.76 13.13 0.35
CA ASN A 32 19.95 12.68 1.08
C ASN A 32 19.64 12.13 2.49
N PHE A 33 18.46 11.56 2.74
CA PHE A 33 18.14 11.04 4.07
C PHE A 33 18.90 9.74 4.38
N LYS A 34 19.36 9.61 5.63
CA LYS A 34 20.25 8.54 6.08
C LYS A 34 19.72 7.12 5.88
N SER A 35 18.40 6.93 5.82
CA SER A 35 17.80 5.59 5.68
C SER A 35 18.01 4.98 4.30
N TYR A 36 18.35 5.81 3.30
CA TYR A 36 18.67 5.38 1.95
C TYR A 36 20.15 5.00 1.79
N LEU A 37 20.99 5.27 2.81
CA LEU A 37 22.40 4.89 2.80
C LEU A 37 22.53 3.36 2.75
N GLY A 38 23.01 2.86 1.61
CA GLY A 38 23.20 1.43 1.38
C GLY A 38 22.41 0.86 0.21
N LEU A 39 21.50 1.62 -0.42
CA LEU A 39 20.79 1.17 -1.62
C LEU A 39 21.75 0.76 -2.75
N SER A 40 22.82 1.53 -2.96
CA SER A 40 23.86 1.19 -3.95
C SER A 40 24.55 -0.15 -3.70
N ARG A 41 24.67 -0.57 -2.44
CA ARG A 41 25.26 -1.86 -2.04
C ARG A 41 24.32 -3.04 -2.25
N LEU A 42 23.03 -2.77 -2.45
CA LEU A 42 21.96 -3.78 -2.57
C LEU A 42 21.52 -3.98 -4.02
N SER A 43 22.42 -3.72 -4.98
CA SER A 43 22.14 -3.84 -6.43
C SER A 43 21.01 -2.90 -6.89
N TYR A 44 20.96 -1.68 -6.36
CA TYR A 44 20.13 -0.59 -6.91
C TYR A 44 21.05 0.50 -7.42
N ILE A 45 20.65 1.19 -8.49
CA ILE A 45 21.31 2.43 -8.91
C ILE A 45 20.67 3.53 -8.07
N HIS A 46 21.39 4.08 -7.11
CA HIS A 46 20.83 5.08 -6.19
C HIS A 46 21.43 6.44 -6.50
N GLU A 47 20.56 7.37 -6.87
CA GLU A 47 20.87 8.77 -7.06
C GLU A 47 20.01 9.59 -6.09
N TYR A 48 20.53 10.73 -5.64
CA TYR A 48 19.86 11.58 -4.68
C TYR A 48 20.15 13.05 -4.92
N VAL A 49 19.26 13.90 -4.41
CA VAL A 49 19.45 15.35 -4.34
C VAL A 49 19.71 15.77 -2.90
N ASN A 50 20.64 16.70 -2.70
CA ASN A 50 20.96 17.23 -1.39
C ASN A 50 20.43 18.65 -1.19
N HIS A 51 19.22 18.77 -0.63
CA HIS A 51 18.61 20.07 -0.35
C HIS A 51 19.39 20.94 0.65
N SER A 52 20.24 20.35 1.51
CA SER A 52 21.10 21.14 2.41
C SER A 52 22.17 21.94 1.66
N GLU A 53 22.56 21.47 0.48
CA GLU A 53 23.49 22.14 -0.44
C GLU A 53 22.75 23.01 -1.47
N ARG A 54 21.46 23.28 -1.26
CA ARG A 54 20.58 24.00 -2.20
C ARG A 54 20.45 23.32 -3.56
N GLU A 55 20.64 22.00 -3.60
CA GLU A 55 20.41 21.17 -4.78
C GLU A 55 18.95 20.74 -4.85
N TRP A 56 18.32 20.98 -6.00
CA TRP A 56 16.92 20.62 -6.26
C TRP A 56 16.78 19.58 -7.39
N VAL A 57 17.74 19.57 -8.32
CA VAL A 57 17.79 18.66 -9.47
C VAL A 57 19.26 18.36 -9.78
N ARG A 58 19.59 17.09 -10.06
CA ARG A 58 20.90 16.62 -10.51
C ARG A 58 20.74 15.79 -11.78
N GLY A 59 20.92 16.39 -12.95
CA GLY A 59 20.59 15.72 -14.22
C GLY A 59 19.12 15.29 -14.24
N GLU A 60 18.86 14.00 -14.41
CA GLU A 60 17.51 13.42 -14.35
C GLU A 60 17.04 13.10 -12.92
N CYS A 61 17.92 13.19 -11.92
CA CYS A 61 17.57 12.95 -10.52
C CYS A 61 16.85 14.18 -9.95
N HIS A 62 15.55 14.02 -9.69
CA HIS A 62 14.73 15.00 -8.98
C HIS A 62 13.66 14.31 -8.13
N ILE A 63 13.23 14.93 -7.04
CA ILE A 63 12.18 14.35 -6.17
C ILE A 63 10.91 15.20 -6.09
N ASN A 64 10.78 16.22 -6.93
CA ASN A 64 9.61 17.13 -6.97
C ASN A 64 8.28 16.38 -7.08
N ASN A 65 8.26 15.26 -7.82
CA ASN A 65 7.08 14.40 -7.90
C ASN A 65 6.71 13.78 -6.55
N CYS A 66 7.68 13.40 -5.72
CA CYS A 66 7.44 12.89 -4.37
C CYS A 66 6.96 14.02 -3.44
N GLU A 67 7.61 15.17 -3.48
CA GLU A 67 7.31 16.34 -2.63
C GLU A 67 5.93 16.92 -2.91
N ASN A 68 5.59 17.13 -4.19
CA ASN A 68 4.26 17.57 -4.62
C ASN A 68 3.16 16.60 -4.17
N ARG A 69 3.50 15.34 -3.93
CA ARG A 69 2.53 14.33 -3.53
C ARG A 69 2.34 14.30 -2.04
N ALA A 70 3.41 14.46 -1.29
CA ALA A 70 3.33 14.72 0.15
C ALA A 70 2.57 16.03 0.43
N SER A 71 2.78 17.09 -0.35
CA SER A 71 2.11 18.39 -0.16
C SER A 71 0.60 18.33 -0.36
N ILE A 72 0.09 17.41 -1.19
CA ILE A 72 -1.36 17.20 -1.39
C ILE A 72 -1.93 16.20 -0.37
N LEU A 73 -1.16 15.17 -0.02
CA LEU A 73 -1.59 14.13 0.93
C LEU A 73 -1.79 14.72 2.33
N ARG A 74 -0.89 15.59 2.81
CA ARG A 74 -0.94 16.17 4.15
C ARG A 74 -2.24 16.96 4.41
N PRO A 75 -2.65 17.93 3.56
CA PRO A 75 -3.94 18.59 3.70
C PRO A 75 -5.13 17.62 3.63
N TRP A 76 -5.09 16.64 2.73
CA TRP A 76 -6.17 15.66 2.61
C TRP A 76 -6.36 14.85 3.90
N LEU A 77 -5.26 14.39 4.53
CA LEU A 77 -5.31 13.71 5.82
C LEU A 77 -5.78 14.64 6.95
N SER A 78 -5.41 15.93 6.91
CA SER A 78 -5.75 16.90 7.95
C SER A 78 -7.26 17.13 8.11
N ILE A 79 -8.04 16.94 7.04
CA ILE A 79 -9.51 17.06 7.05
C ILE A 79 -10.14 16.09 8.07
N HIS A 80 -9.48 14.95 8.32
CA HIS A 80 -9.97 13.92 9.23
C HIS A 80 -9.67 14.21 10.71
N ARG A 81 -9.00 15.32 11.04
CA ARG A 81 -8.71 15.79 12.41
C ARG A 81 -8.00 14.75 13.31
N GLY A 82 -7.11 13.97 12.72
CA GLY A 82 -6.37 12.91 13.40
C GLY A 82 -6.80 11.53 12.90
N ILE A 83 -5.83 10.66 12.66
CA ILE A 83 -6.05 9.34 12.07
C ILE A 83 -5.35 8.32 12.95
N CYS A 84 -6.06 7.25 13.32
CA CYS A 84 -5.44 6.11 13.98
C CYS A 84 -4.37 5.49 13.05
N ARG A 85 -3.15 5.28 13.57
CA ARG A 85 -2.02 4.73 12.82
C ARG A 85 -2.37 3.40 12.14
N ASP A 86 -3.13 2.55 12.81
CA ASP A 86 -3.54 1.24 12.29
C ASP A 86 -4.45 1.36 11.06
N ASN A 87 -5.24 2.44 11.00
CA ASN A 87 -6.16 2.70 9.89
C ASN A 87 -5.49 3.47 8.74
N LEU A 88 -4.25 3.95 8.89
CA LEU A 88 -3.58 4.80 7.89
C LEU A 88 -3.56 4.16 6.49
N LYS A 89 -3.42 2.83 6.40
CA LYS A 89 -3.48 2.09 5.12
C LYS A 89 -4.78 2.33 4.36
N LEU A 90 -5.93 2.37 5.06
CA LEU A 90 -7.24 2.59 4.48
C LEU A 90 -7.36 4.02 3.93
N TYR A 91 -6.89 5.01 4.68
CA TYR A 91 -6.86 6.40 4.26
C TYR A 91 -5.99 6.61 3.02
N LEU A 92 -4.80 6.00 3.00
CA LEU A 92 -3.90 6.07 1.83
C LEU A 92 -4.52 5.39 0.59
N ALA A 93 -5.24 4.28 0.78
CA ALA A 93 -5.97 3.62 -0.31
C ALA A 93 -7.11 4.48 -0.86
N ALA A 94 -7.89 5.13 0.02
CA ALA A 94 -8.94 6.07 -0.35
C ALA A 94 -8.37 7.27 -1.12
N PHE A 95 -7.31 7.91 -0.59
CA PHE A 95 -6.63 9.01 -1.26
C PHE A 95 -6.12 8.63 -2.66
N LYS A 96 -5.48 7.46 -2.78
CA LYS A 96 -5.03 6.91 -4.06
C LYS A 96 -6.19 6.75 -5.04
N ARG A 97 -7.34 6.25 -4.58
CA ARG A 97 -8.54 6.12 -5.42
C ARG A 97 -9.07 7.47 -5.89
N CYS A 98 -9.21 8.45 -4.98
CA CYS A 98 -9.64 9.81 -5.32
C CYS A 98 -8.70 10.50 -6.32
N ARG A 99 -7.38 10.24 -6.24
CA ARG A 99 -6.43 10.77 -7.22
C ARG A 99 -6.57 10.10 -8.58
N ARG A 100 -6.70 8.78 -8.60
CA ARG A 100 -6.84 8.01 -9.85
C ARG A 100 -8.14 8.36 -10.58
N SER A 101 -9.22 8.62 -9.85
CA SER A 101 -10.52 8.92 -10.45
C SER A 101 -10.52 10.19 -11.31
N ARG A 102 -9.61 11.14 -11.04
CA ARG A 102 -9.47 12.38 -11.83
C ARG A 102 -9.03 12.15 -13.27
N ASN A 103 -8.32 11.05 -13.53
CA ASN A 103 -7.76 10.72 -14.83
C ASN A 103 -8.47 9.51 -15.48
N THR A 104 -9.59 9.06 -14.92
CA THR A 104 -10.38 7.96 -15.46
C THR A 104 -11.72 8.47 -15.96
N ASN A 105 -12.27 7.82 -16.98
CA ASN A 105 -13.64 8.04 -17.41
C ASN A 105 -14.61 7.92 -16.20
N PRO A 106 -15.59 8.83 -16.04
CA PRO A 106 -16.55 8.80 -14.93
C PRO A 106 -17.26 7.44 -14.77
N ILE A 107 -17.64 6.79 -15.87
CA ILE A 107 -18.29 5.46 -15.84
C ILE A 107 -17.34 4.43 -15.26
N GLN A 108 -16.08 4.42 -15.70
CA GLN A 108 -15.06 3.51 -15.18
C GLN A 108 -14.81 3.76 -13.68
N ALA A 109 -14.79 5.03 -13.25
CA ALA A 109 -14.64 5.38 -11.85
C ALA A 109 -15.79 4.83 -11.00
N ILE A 110 -17.03 4.97 -11.48
CA ILE A 110 -18.24 4.43 -10.82
C ILE A 110 -18.16 2.90 -10.72
N ILE A 111 -17.80 2.21 -11.81
CA ILE A 111 -17.64 0.75 -11.83
C ILE A 111 -16.63 0.31 -10.76
N GLU A 112 -15.48 0.97 -10.70
CA GLU A 112 -14.44 0.65 -9.72
C GLU A 112 -14.92 0.92 -8.28
N ILE A 113 -15.73 1.96 -8.05
CA ILE A 113 -16.34 2.24 -6.73
C ILE A 113 -17.31 1.11 -6.36
N ILE A 114 -18.21 0.73 -7.27
CA ILE A 114 -19.18 -0.36 -7.04
C ILE A 114 -18.47 -1.67 -6.72
N LYS A 115 -17.42 -2.04 -7.48
CA LYS A 115 -16.60 -3.22 -7.19
C LYS A 115 -16.01 -3.17 -5.78
N THR A 116 -15.56 -2.00 -5.35
CA THR A 116 -14.96 -1.83 -4.02
C THR A 116 -16.00 -1.95 -2.92
N ILE A 117 -17.17 -1.33 -3.09
CA ILE A 117 -18.30 -1.48 -2.17
C ILE A 117 -18.70 -2.94 -2.08
N HIS A 118 -18.83 -3.63 -3.22
CA HIS A 118 -19.18 -5.04 -3.27
C HIS A 118 -18.16 -5.92 -2.52
N ILE A 119 -16.86 -5.70 -2.73
CA ILE A 119 -15.80 -6.40 -1.99
C ILE A 119 -15.90 -6.11 -0.50
N ILE A 120 -16.12 -4.85 -0.09
CA ILE A 120 -16.26 -4.50 1.33
C ILE A 120 -17.50 -5.18 1.94
N THR A 121 -18.64 -5.19 1.24
CA THR A 121 -19.86 -5.86 1.71
C THR A 121 -19.70 -7.38 1.76
N ALA A 122 -19.01 -7.97 0.78
CA ALA A 122 -18.75 -9.41 0.75
C ALA A 122 -17.77 -9.81 1.85
N THR A 123 -16.69 -9.05 2.05
CA THR A 123 -15.71 -9.31 3.12
C THR A 123 -16.30 -9.12 4.51
N THR A 124 -17.13 -8.10 4.73
CA THR A 124 -17.86 -7.93 6.00
C THR A 124 -18.88 -9.04 6.23
N PHE A 125 -19.56 -9.51 5.19
CA PHE A 125 -20.42 -10.70 5.26
C PHE A 125 -19.63 -11.96 5.60
N LEU A 126 -18.47 -12.18 4.98
CA LEU A 126 -17.58 -13.32 5.23
C LEU A 126 -17.00 -13.28 6.65
N VAL A 127 -16.55 -12.12 7.14
CA VAL A 127 -16.08 -11.99 8.52
C VAL A 127 -17.23 -12.22 9.49
N LYS A 128 -18.44 -11.74 9.18
CA LYS A 128 -19.63 -12.01 10.00
C LYS A 128 -19.99 -13.49 9.99
N SER A 129 -19.91 -14.17 8.84
CA SER A 129 -20.20 -15.60 8.74
C SER A 129 -19.11 -16.45 9.40
N GLU A 130 -17.83 -16.08 9.32
CA GLU A 130 -16.75 -16.73 10.05
C GLU A 130 -16.86 -16.49 11.56
N LEU A 131 -17.22 -15.28 12.01
CA LEU A 131 -17.51 -15.02 13.42
C LEU A 131 -18.73 -15.81 13.90
N ILE A 132 -19.78 -15.91 13.07
CA ILE A 132 -20.92 -16.79 13.34
C ILE A 132 -20.47 -18.24 13.36
N ASN A 133 -19.59 -18.70 12.47
CA ASN A 133 -19.07 -20.07 12.44
C ASN A 133 -18.13 -20.35 13.62
N ILE A 134 -17.35 -19.38 14.08
CA ILE A 134 -16.52 -19.47 15.28
C ILE A 134 -17.42 -19.53 16.50
N PHE A 135 -18.42 -18.65 16.59
CA PHE A 135 -19.43 -18.66 17.64
C PHE A 135 -20.22 -19.98 17.65
N LEU A 136 -20.69 -20.44 16.49
CA LEU A 136 -21.36 -21.72 16.30
C LEU A 136 -20.41 -22.89 16.52
N SER A 137 -19.11 -22.79 16.26
CA SER A 137 -18.15 -23.86 16.57
C SER A 137 -17.87 -23.93 18.07
N PHE A 138 -17.83 -22.78 18.77
CA PHE A 138 -17.85 -22.72 20.22
C PHE A 138 -19.15 -23.33 20.76
N PHE A 139 -20.28 -22.97 20.15
CA PHE A 139 -21.61 -23.48 20.52
C PHE A 139 -21.76 -24.98 20.21
N ASN A 140 -21.26 -25.47 19.08
CA ASN A 140 -21.28 -26.87 18.64
C ASN A 140 -20.25 -27.72 19.39
N ARG A 141 -19.14 -27.12 19.84
CA ARG A 141 -18.22 -27.76 20.79
C ARG A 141 -18.87 -27.93 22.17
N CYS A 142 -19.90 -27.13 22.48
CA CYS A 142 -20.80 -27.35 23.59
C CYS A 142 -22.02 -28.23 23.23
N TYR A 143 -22.47 -28.28 21.97
CA TYR A 143 -23.67 -29.00 21.50
C TYR A 143 -23.59 -29.42 20.01
N PHE A 144 -23.06 -30.62 19.75
CA PHE A 144 -23.26 -31.47 18.55
C PHE A 144 -22.61 -31.13 17.17
N SER A 145 -22.37 -32.21 16.42
CA SER A 145 -21.48 -32.41 15.26
C SER A 145 -22.18 -32.53 13.89
N SER A 146 -21.58 -32.03 12.78
CA SER A 146 -21.53 -32.71 11.46
C SER A 146 -20.80 -31.91 10.33
N ASN A 147 -20.20 -32.64 9.38
CA ASN A 147 -19.14 -32.25 8.43
C ASN A 147 -19.63 -32.02 6.98
N LEU A 148 -20.04 -30.80 6.59
CA LEU A 148 -20.28 -30.49 5.17
C LEU A 148 -19.73 -29.13 4.69
N LEU A 149 -19.29 -28.25 5.58
CA LEU A 149 -18.91 -26.86 5.23
C LEU A 149 -17.47 -26.68 4.71
N GLN A 150 -16.64 -27.72 4.78
CA GLN A 150 -15.18 -27.57 4.69
C GLN A 150 -14.64 -27.49 3.25
N PHE A 151 -15.42 -27.90 2.25
CA PHE A 151 -14.94 -28.04 0.87
C PHE A 151 -15.02 -26.73 0.05
N HIS A 152 -15.95 -25.82 0.37
CA HIS A 152 -16.22 -24.64 -0.46
C HIS A 152 -15.27 -23.44 -0.17
N LEU A 153 -14.57 -23.46 0.97
CA LEU A 153 -13.65 -22.38 1.37
C LEU A 153 -12.30 -22.46 0.64
N SER A 154 -11.78 -23.66 0.38
CA SER A 154 -10.46 -23.88 -0.22
C SER A 154 -10.29 -23.21 -1.60
N TYR A 155 -11.32 -23.25 -2.43
CA TYR A 155 -11.26 -22.69 -3.79
C TYR A 155 -11.21 -21.16 -3.81
N TYR A 156 -11.92 -20.50 -2.89
CA TYR A 156 -12.04 -19.03 -2.86
C TYR A 156 -10.77 -18.35 -2.32
N TYR A 157 -10.06 -18.99 -1.38
CA TYR A 157 -8.82 -18.45 -0.80
C TYR A 157 -7.68 -18.34 -1.82
N SER A 158 -7.61 -19.21 -2.84
CA SER A 158 -6.55 -19.19 -3.87
C SER A 158 -6.62 -17.96 -4.79
N ASP A 159 -7.82 -17.42 -5.03
CA ASP A 159 -8.02 -16.28 -5.94
C ASP A 159 -7.78 -14.92 -5.26
N VAL A 160 -8.07 -14.82 -3.96
CA VAL A 160 -7.83 -13.60 -3.17
C VAL A 160 -6.32 -13.36 -2.97
N GLU A 161 -5.54 -14.42 -2.77
CA GLU A 161 -4.09 -14.33 -2.56
C GLU A 161 -3.35 -13.79 -3.81
N LYS A 162 -3.80 -14.16 -5.02
CA LYS A 162 -3.27 -13.65 -6.29
C LYS A 162 -3.59 -12.17 -6.54
N GLN A 163 -4.68 -11.65 -5.99
CA GLN A 163 -5.06 -10.24 -6.16
C GLN A 163 -4.36 -9.28 -5.18
N LEU A 164 -3.94 -9.77 -4.00
CA LEU A 164 -3.36 -8.94 -2.94
C LEU A 164 -1.85 -8.68 -3.10
N PHE A 165 -1.12 -9.54 -3.81
CA PHE A 165 0.33 -9.42 -4.00
C PHE A 165 0.69 -9.16 -5.47
N PRO A 166 0.64 -7.91 -5.95
CA PRO A 166 1.00 -7.64 -7.33
C PRO A 166 2.51 -7.85 -7.54
N TYR A 167 2.84 -8.44 -8.69
CA TYR A 167 4.17 -8.77 -9.20
C TYR A 167 5.21 -7.64 -9.01
N LYS A 168 6.47 -8.00 -8.76
CA LYS A 168 7.58 -7.04 -8.70
C LYS A 168 7.67 -6.29 -10.03
N ARG A 169 7.70 -4.96 -10.00
CA ARG A 169 7.67 -4.16 -11.23
C ARG A 169 9.07 -3.74 -11.67
N ASN A 170 9.32 -3.82 -12.97
CA ASN A 170 10.49 -3.22 -13.62
C ASN A 170 10.12 -1.80 -14.03
N ILE A 171 10.75 -0.79 -13.43
CA ILE A 171 10.34 0.60 -13.68
C ILE A 171 11.56 1.52 -13.70
N GLN A 172 11.84 2.04 -14.89
CA GLN A 172 12.72 3.18 -15.18
C GLN A 172 12.00 4.52 -14.95
N THR A 173 11.10 4.60 -13.97
CA THR A 173 10.19 5.74 -13.80
C THR A 173 9.71 5.89 -12.35
N PHE A 174 10.45 6.68 -11.57
CA PHE A 174 9.98 7.40 -10.38
C PHE A 174 9.01 6.65 -9.47
N ILE A 175 9.52 5.73 -8.65
CA ILE A 175 8.78 5.29 -7.47
C ILE A 175 9.00 6.36 -6.39
N SER A 176 8.06 7.30 -6.29
CA SER A 176 7.91 8.13 -5.09
C SER A 176 7.49 7.23 -3.93
N ILE A 177 8.45 6.55 -3.29
CA ILE A 177 8.23 6.00 -1.96
C ILE A 177 8.18 7.19 -1.02
N VAL A 178 7.00 7.77 -0.87
CA VAL A 178 6.75 8.68 0.26
C VAL A 178 6.71 7.79 1.50
N LEU A 179 7.85 7.62 2.17
CA LEU A 179 7.89 7.15 3.55
C LEU A 179 7.25 8.25 4.40
N VAL A 180 5.93 8.21 4.54
CA VAL A 180 5.24 9.09 5.49
C VAL A 180 5.47 8.50 6.88
N ALA A 181 6.47 9.03 7.56
CA ALA A 181 6.66 8.82 8.99
C ALA A 181 5.60 9.63 9.74
N PHE A 182 4.83 8.96 10.61
CA PHE A 182 3.96 9.58 11.61
C PHE A 182 4.37 9.09 12.99
#